data_AF-A0A4R2BX04-F1
#
_entry.id   AF-A0A4R2BX04-F1
#
_cell.length_a   1.000
_cell.length_b   1.000
_cell.length_c   1.000
_cell.angle_alpha   90.00
_cell.angle_beta   90.00
_cell.angle_gamma   90.00
#
_symmetry.space_group_name_H-M   'P 1'
#
loop_
_entity.id
_entity.type
_entity.pdbx_description
1 polymer ?
#
loop_
_entity_poly.entity_id
_entity_poly.type
_entity_poly.pdbx_seq_one_letter_code
_entity_poly.pdbx_strand_id
1 'polypeptide(L)'
;MGGVAGFAAARRFNMTDMPQLVSLFNAVGGCAAALVAIVDAQQRPAGLGAISGGTGFVQVADISIGALTFTGSLVAAKLEGLVPGRPVVFRGARGVNLVLAVAVLAAALLTIAGTSPGWALAIAGLATTVLGVTFVLPIGGADIPVVVSLLNGCTGMAVAMAGLLLSNTVLITAGALVGASGTILTALMAKAMNRSLGNIIAGGFGSGDQTAPPSVTGADSCAVQSVTADDVALQPAYAGSVIVVPGYGLAAARAQSELVDLADTLIARGITVSYAIHPVAGRMSGHVPYEQMLDRDAANRAFGHTDVALVVGANDVVNPAARTPGSAVYGMPILDAHRAGTVIVVKRSMGHGYADIDNPLCTAPRPGCCSTTPSPPSTTSPRPPRHSSADHELISPLRIRR
;
A
#
# COMPACT_ATOMS: atom_id res chain seq x y z
N MET A 1 9.41 29.69 -5.00
CA MET A 1 9.73 28.99 -3.74
C MET A 1 9.08 27.61 -3.66
N GLY A 2 7.73 27.48 -3.68
CA GLY A 2 7.05 26.17 -3.59
C GLY A 2 7.46 25.15 -4.66
N GLY A 3 7.52 25.55 -5.94
CA GLY A 3 7.97 24.65 -7.01
C GLY A 3 9.41 24.14 -6.86
N VAL A 4 10.32 24.97 -6.33
CA VAL A 4 11.71 24.57 -6.05
C VAL A 4 11.75 23.57 -4.89
N ALA A 5 11.00 23.83 -3.81
CA ALA A 5 10.91 22.92 -2.68
C ALA A 5 10.31 21.56 -3.08
N GLY A 6 9.24 21.57 -3.89
CA GLY A 6 8.61 20.34 -4.40
C GLY A 6 9.54 19.53 -5.29
N PHE A 7 10.26 20.18 -6.22
CA PHE A 7 11.25 19.52 -7.07
C PHE A 7 12.41 18.94 -6.26
N ALA A 8 12.94 19.70 -5.29
CA ALA A 8 14.01 19.23 -4.41
C ALA A 8 13.56 18.05 -3.54
N ALA A 9 12.33 18.06 -3.02
CA ALA A 9 11.76 16.94 -2.28
C ALA A 9 11.63 15.69 -3.19
N ALA A 10 11.05 15.84 -4.39
CA ALA A 10 10.85 14.71 -5.31
C ALA A 10 12.14 14.01 -5.72
N ARG A 11 13.27 14.72 -5.83
CA ARG A 11 14.58 14.12 -6.17
C ARG A 11 15.27 13.42 -5.01
N ARG A 12 14.88 13.69 -3.76
CA ARG A 12 15.54 13.14 -2.56
C ARG A 12 14.91 11.83 -2.07
N PHE A 13 13.64 11.57 -2.39
CA PHE A 13 12.95 10.35 -1.98
C PHE A 13 13.37 9.14 -2.82
N ASN A 14 13.51 7.99 -2.17
CA ASN A 14 13.77 6.73 -2.87
C ASN A 14 12.49 6.20 -3.51
N MET A 15 12.63 5.34 -4.53
CA MET A 15 11.48 4.71 -5.20
C MET A 15 10.63 3.83 -4.26
N THR A 16 11.21 3.33 -3.16
CA THR A 16 10.49 2.60 -2.10
C THR A 16 9.54 3.49 -1.30
N ASP A 17 9.85 4.78 -1.23
CA ASP A 17 9.22 5.75 -0.32
C ASP A 17 8.14 6.57 -1.04
N MET A 18 7.87 6.27 -2.33
CA MET A 18 6.86 6.98 -3.11
C MET A 18 5.44 7.08 -2.49
N PRO A 19 4.88 6.12 -1.71
CA PRO A 19 3.52 6.32 -1.23
C PRO A 19 3.48 7.43 -0.15
N GLN A 20 4.58 7.65 0.57
CA GLN A 20 4.71 8.72 1.56
C GLN A 20 4.80 10.07 0.86
N LEU A 21 5.63 10.17 -0.19
CA LEU A 21 5.76 11.39 -0.99
C LEU A 21 4.41 11.80 -1.61
N VAL A 22 3.66 10.82 -2.14
CA VAL A 22 2.31 11.05 -2.67
C VAL A 22 1.37 11.57 -1.57
N SER A 23 1.39 10.95 -0.40
CA SER A 23 0.61 11.40 0.76
C SER A 23 0.97 12.84 1.16
N LEU A 24 2.26 13.19 1.19
CA LEU A 24 2.71 14.54 1.54
C LEU A 24 2.23 15.59 0.53
N PHE A 25 2.37 15.32 -0.78
CA PHE A 25 1.84 16.22 -1.81
C PHE A 25 0.33 16.36 -1.74
N ASN A 26 -0.36 15.28 -1.41
CA ASN A 26 -1.80 15.29 -1.18
C ASN A 26 -2.18 16.17 0.02
N ALA A 27 -1.41 16.10 1.12
CA ALA A 27 -1.61 16.95 2.28
C ALA A 27 -1.51 18.44 1.92
N VAL A 28 -0.45 18.81 1.20
CA VAL A 28 -0.21 20.20 0.76
C VAL A 28 -1.32 20.67 -0.18
N GLY A 29 -1.79 19.82 -1.10
CA GLY A 29 -2.92 20.11 -1.98
C GLY A 29 -4.22 20.38 -1.23
N GLY A 30 -4.58 19.51 -0.27
CA GLY A 30 -5.76 19.71 0.57
C GLY A 30 -5.70 20.99 1.42
N CYS A 31 -4.52 21.31 1.97
CA CYS A 31 -4.30 22.55 2.70
C CYS A 31 -4.46 23.78 1.81
N ALA A 32 -3.92 23.76 0.60
CA ALA A 32 -4.06 24.85 -0.36
C ALA A 32 -5.53 25.10 -0.73
N ALA A 33 -6.31 24.04 -0.98
CA ALA A 33 -7.76 24.16 -1.25
C ALA A 33 -8.51 24.79 -0.07
N ALA A 34 -8.27 24.30 1.15
CA ALA A 34 -8.89 24.86 2.35
C ALA A 34 -8.53 26.35 2.56
N LEU A 35 -7.28 26.74 2.32
CA LEU A 35 -6.84 28.13 2.41
C LEU A 35 -7.52 29.02 1.37
N VAL A 36 -7.71 28.54 0.14
CA VAL A 36 -8.46 29.28 -0.89
C VAL A 36 -9.88 29.57 -0.42
N ALA A 37 -10.58 28.59 0.13
CA ALA A 37 -11.93 28.79 0.65
C ALA A 37 -12.01 29.74 1.85
N ILE A 38 -11.00 29.75 2.72
CA ILE A 38 -10.89 30.70 3.83
C ILE A 38 -10.66 32.12 3.32
N VAL A 39 -9.75 32.30 2.35
CA VAL A 39 -9.46 33.62 1.77
C VAL A 39 -10.69 34.17 1.03
N ASP A 40 -11.36 33.34 0.24
CA ASP A 40 -12.62 33.71 -0.41
C ASP A 40 -13.71 34.10 0.62
N ALA A 41 -13.75 33.45 1.80
CA ALA A 41 -14.64 33.86 2.89
C ALA A 41 -14.36 35.28 3.40
N GLN A 42 -13.08 35.61 3.55
CA GLN A 42 -12.62 36.87 4.13
C GLN A 42 -12.74 38.05 3.18
N GLN A 43 -12.59 37.81 1.87
CA GLN A 43 -12.65 38.86 0.85
C GLN A 43 -14.08 39.27 0.48
N ARG A 44 -15.10 38.55 0.96
CA ARG A 44 -16.49 38.93 0.73
C ARG A 44 -16.88 40.13 1.59
N PRO A 45 -17.41 41.21 0.99
CA PRO A 45 -17.78 42.41 1.73
C PRO A 45 -18.89 42.10 2.74
N ALA A 46 -18.64 42.44 4.01
CA ALA A 46 -19.62 42.37 5.08
C ALA A 46 -20.77 43.36 4.80
N GLY A 47 -21.90 42.86 4.30
CA GLY A 47 -23.08 43.69 4.03
C GLY A 47 -23.86 43.37 2.76
N LEU A 48 -23.30 42.58 1.83
CA LEU A 48 -24.09 41.97 0.76
C LEU A 48 -24.76 40.71 1.31
N GLY A 49 -26.09 40.77 1.41
CA GLY A 49 -26.94 39.80 2.08
C GLY A 49 -26.73 38.35 1.65
N ALA A 50 -27.11 37.45 2.56
CA ALA A 50 -27.23 36.00 2.42
C ALA A 50 -26.31 35.38 1.37
N ILE A 51 -25.27 34.67 1.82
CA ILE A 51 -24.56 33.72 0.96
C ILE A 51 -25.64 32.89 0.25
N SER A 52 -25.67 32.93 -1.10
CA SER A 52 -26.55 32.03 -1.84
C SER A 52 -26.30 30.63 -1.31
N GLY A 53 -27.32 29.92 -0.82
CA GLY A 53 -27.13 28.70 -0.03
C GLY A 53 -26.18 27.69 -0.68
N GLY A 54 -26.14 27.67 -2.02
CA GLY A 54 -25.15 26.91 -2.79
C GLY A 54 -23.69 27.30 -2.51
N THR A 55 -23.34 28.58 -2.52
CA THR A 55 -21.97 29.05 -2.26
C THR A 55 -21.52 28.76 -0.82
N GLY A 56 -22.44 28.86 0.15
CA GLY A 56 -22.14 28.58 1.56
C GLY A 56 -21.87 27.10 1.82
N PHE A 57 -22.61 26.23 1.13
CA PHE A 57 -22.36 24.80 1.11
C PHE A 57 -20.99 24.47 0.51
N VAL A 58 -20.70 24.96 -0.70
CA VAL A 58 -19.43 24.66 -1.40
C VAL A 58 -18.24 25.13 -0.55
N GLN A 59 -18.36 26.28 0.12
CA GLN A 59 -17.31 26.81 0.97
C GLN A 59 -17.03 25.95 2.21
N VAL A 60 -18.08 25.51 2.92
CA VAL A 60 -17.90 24.60 4.07
C VAL A 60 -17.37 23.25 3.61
N ALA A 61 -17.87 22.73 2.48
CA ALA A 61 -17.40 21.47 1.91
C ALA A 61 -15.92 21.53 1.53
N ASP A 62 -15.46 22.62 0.89
CA ASP A 62 -14.06 22.78 0.49
C ASP A 62 -13.11 22.83 1.70
N ILE A 63 -13.41 23.67 2.70
CA ILE A 63 -12.64 23.74 3.95
C ILE A 63 -12.61 22.38 4.65
N SER A 64 -13.77 21.73 4.73
CA SER A 64 -13.93 20.45 5.41
C SER A 64 -13.14 19.33 4.75
N ILE A 65 -13.28 19.17 3.43
CA ILE A 65 -12.59 18.14 2.66
C ILE A 65 -11.09 18.43 2.61
N GLY A 66 -10.69 19.70 2.42
CA GLY A 66 -9.29 20.12 2.39
C GLY A 66 -8.57 19.90 3.72
N ALA A 67 -9.16 20.31 4.85
CA ALA A 67 -8.58 20.13 6.18
C ALA A 67 -8.56 18.66 6.63
N LEU A 68 -9.62 17.90 6.33
CA LEU A 68 -9.67 16.44 6.50
C LEU A 68 -8.51 15.77 5.75
N THR A 69 -8.29 16.19 4.51
CA THR A 69 -7.28 15.60 3.65
C THR A 69 -5.87 15.97 4.06
N PHE A 70 -5.65 17.23 4.45
CA PHE A 70 -4.39 17.70 4.98
C PHE A 70 -3.96 16.87 6.20
N THR A 71 -4.80 16.82 7.23
CA THR A 71 -4.47 16.10 8.47
C THR A 71 -4.45 14.60 8.31
N GLY A 72 -5.39 14.02 7.56
CA GLY A 72 -5.42 12.59 7.26
C GLY A 72 -4.16 12.14 6.52
N SER A 73 -3.69 12.94 5.55
CA SER A 73 -2.49 12.61 4.77
C SER A 73 -1.20 12.78 5.57
N LEU A 74 -1.17 13.70 6.56
CA LEU A 74 -0.08 13.79 7.52
C LEU A 74 -0.04 12.57 8.46
N VAL A 75 -1.17 12.09 8.94
CA VAL A 75 -1.23 10.87 9.76
C VAL A 75 -0.92 9.62 8.93
N ALA A 76 -1.25 9.61 7.64
CA ALA A 76 -0.87 8.55 6.72
C ALA A 76 0.66 8.43 6.52
N ALA A 77 1.46 9.39 7.02
CA ALA A 77 2.91 9.25 7.19
C ALA A 77 3.31 8.18 8.24
N LYS A 78 2.37 7.39 8.78
CA LYS A 78 2.62 6.07 9.39
C LYS A 78 3.58 5.19 8.61
N LEU A 79 3.61 5.35 7.28
CA LEU A 79 4.52 4.63 6.41
C LEU A 79 6.01 4.98 6.66
N GLU A 80 6.34 6.16 7.19
CA GLU A 80 7.72 6.58 7.53
C GLU A 80 8.18 6.07 8.90
N GLY A 81 7.30 5.40 9.66
CA GLY A 81 7.58 4.98 11.02
C GLY A 81 7.51 6.10 12.07
N LEU A 82 7.15 7.33 11.67
CA LEU A 82 6.91 8.47 12.57
C LEU A 82 5.72 8.24 13.50
N VAL A 83 4.70 7.53 13.00
CA VAL A 83 3.50 7.13 13.74
C VAL A 83 3.45 5.60 13.75
N PRO A 84 3.04 4.95 14.87
CA PRO A 84 2.95 3.50 14.93
C PRO A 84 2.09 2.93 13.79
N GLY A 85 2.63 1.93 13.08
CA GLY A 85 1.92 1.23 12.01
C GLY A 85 0.73 0.40 12.50
N ARG A 86 0.67 0.07 13.80
CA ARG A 86 -0.50 -0.61 14.39
C ARG A 86 -1.71 0.32 14.47
N PRO A 87 -2.95 -0.21 14.32
CA PRO A 87 -4.17 0.53 14.64
C PRO A 87 -4.10 1.16 16.04
N VAL A 88 -4.31 2.47 16.14
CA VAL A 88 -4.39 3.17 17.43
C VAL A 88 -5.85 3.51 17.67
N VAL A 89 -6.46 2.82 18.63
CA VAL A 89 -7.86 2.95 18.98
C VAL A 89 -7.98 3.49 20.40
N PHE A 90 -8.87 4.46 20.62
CA PHE A 90 -9.20 4.98 21.95
C PHE A 90 -10.68 4.77 22.26
N ARG A 91 -11.00 4.57 23.55
CA ARG A 91 -12.38 4.37 24.01
C ARG A 91 -13.22 5.60 23.65
N GLY A 92 -14.30 5.38 22.89
CA GLY A 92 -15.21 6.46 22.45
C GLY A 92 -14.85 7.12 21.11
N ALA A 93 -13.86 6.63 20.37
CA ALA A 93 -13.46 7.20 19.07
C ALA A 93 -14.61 7.39 18.08
N ARG A 94 -15.57 6.44 18.03
CA ARG A 94 -16.78 6.55 17.19
C ARG A 94 -17.66 7.72 17.60
N GLY A 95 -17.84 7.92 18.90
CA GLY A 95 -18.62 9.03 19.44
C GLY A 95 -17.98 10.37 19.10
N VAL A 96 -16.65 10.48 19.24
CA VAL A 96 -15.90 11.69 18.87
C VAL A 96 -16.04 11.98 17.37
N ASN A 97 -15.83 10.98 16.51
CA ASN A 97 -15.96 11.16 15.06
C ASN A 97 -17.39 11.55 14.66
N LEU A 98 -18.40 10.95 15.30
CA LEU A 98 -19.81 11.30 15.06
C LEU A 98 -20.10 12.74 15.48
N VAL A 99 -19.66 13.16 16.67
CA VAL A 99 -19.87 14.53 17.17
C VAL A 99 -19.18 15.55 16.28
N LEU A 100 -17.95 15.27 15.84
CA LEU A 100 -17.22 16.15 14.91
C LEU A 100 -17.92 16.23 13.56
N ALA A 101 -18.41 15.11 13.01
CA ALA A 101 -19.16 15.10 11.76
C ALA A 101 -20.48 15.89 11.86
N VAL A 102 -21.20 15.76 12.98
CA VAL A 102 -22.42 16.54 13.26
C VAL A 102 -22.10 18.02 13.40
N ALA A 103 -20.99 18.39 14.05
CA ALA A 103 -20.57 19.78 14.17
C ALA A 103 -20.27 20.42 12.80
N VAL A 104 -19.64 19.67 11.89
CA VAL A 104 -19.38 20.11 10.51
C VAL A 104 -20.69 20.27 9.73
N LEU A 105 -21.62 19.31 9.86
CA LEU A 105 -22.93 19.39 9.21
C LEU A 105 -23.76 20.58 9.73
N ALA A 106 -23.72 20.82 11.04
CA ALA A 106 -24.37 21.98 11.66
C ALA A 106 -23.76 23.29 11.15
N ALA A 107 -22.43 23.38 11.04
CA ALA A 107 -21.76 24.54 10.46
C ALA A 107 -22.17 24.77 8.99
N ALA A 108 -22.31 23.70 8.19
CA ALA A 108 -22.81 23.78 6.82
C ALA A 108 -24.26 24.29 6.77
N LEU A 109 -25.14 23.78 7.62
CA LEU A 109 -26.54 24.24 7.67
C LEU A 109 -26.65 25.71 8.08
N LEU A 110 -25.82 26.15 9.04
CA LEU A 110 -25.79 27.55 9.47
C LEU A 110 -25.36 28.49 8.33
N THR A 111 -24.32 28.13 7.58
CA THR A 111 -23.85 28.95 6.44
C THR A 111 -24.85 28.97 5.29
N ILE A 112 -25.55 27.86 5.03
CA ILE A 112 -26.64 27.79 4.03
C ILE A 112 -27.83 28.65 4.45
N ALA A 113 -28.16 28.69 5.75
CA ALA A 113 -29.26 29.49 6.29
C ALA A 113 -29.00 31.01 6.29
N GLY A 114 -27.85 31.47 5.76
CA GLY A 114 -27.50 32.89 5.67
C GLY A 114 -26.98 33.49 6.98
N THR A 115 -27.04 32.74 8.08
CA THR A 115 -26.26 33.00 9.29
C THR A 115 -24.84 32.53 9.06
N SER A 116 -24.02 33.37 8.42
CA SER A 116 -22.61 33.05 8.14
C SER A 116 -21.65 33.76 9.09
N PRO A 117 -21.65 33.45 10.40
CA PRO A 117 -20.62 34.00 11.24
C PRO A 117 -19.29 33.33 10.88
N GLY A 118 -18.22 34.12 10.77
CA GLY A 118 -16.88 33.60 10.49
C GLY A 118 -16.42 32.50 11.47
N TRP A 119 -17.02 32.45 12.67
CA TRP A 119 -16.80 31.37 13.63
C TRP A 119 -17.33 30.01 13.16
N ALA A 120 -18.40 29.94 12.36
CA ALA A 120 -18.94 28.66 11.86
C ALA A 120 -17.95 27.98 10.91
N LEU A 121 -17.29 28.76 10.04
CA LEU A 121 -16.23 28.27 9.17
C LEU A 121 -15.00 27.83 9.97
N ALA A 122 -14.64 28.58 11.02
CA ALA A 122 -13.54 28.21 11.90
C ALA A 122 -13.82 26.90 12.67
N ILE A 123 -15.06 26.71 13.15
CA ILE A 123 -15.48 25.46 13.79
C ILE A 123 -15.44 24.31 12.79
N ALA A 124 -15.97 24.48 11.57
CA ALA A 124 -15.92 23.45 10.53
C ALA A 124 -14.48 23.03 10.21
N GLY A 125 -13.58 24.01 10.01
CA GLY A 125 -12.16 23.77 9.78
C GLY A 125 -11.49 23.05 10.95
N LEU A 126 -11.65 23.52 12.18
CA LEU A 126 -11.04 22.91 13.35
C LEU A 126 -11.58 21.48 13.58
N ALA A 127 -12.90 21.30 13.47
CA ALA A 127 -13.54 20.00 13.64
C ALA A 127 -13.04 18.99 12.60
N THR A 128 -12.91 19.39 11.34
CA THR A 128 -12.39 18.51 10.27
C THR A 128 -10.89 18.23 10.38
N THR A 129 -10.12 19.18 10.90
CA THR A 129 -8.69 18.99 11.21
C THR A 129 -8.53 17.88 12.26
N VAL A 130 -9.34 17.91 13.33
CA VAL A 130 -9.35 16.85 14.35
C VAL A 130 -9.89 15.54 13.76
N LEU A 131 -10.97 15.62 12.97
CA LEU A 131 -11.61 14.46 12.35
C LEU A 131 -10.65 13.72 11.43
N GLY A 132 -9.80 14.40 10.66
CA GLY A 132 -8.81 13.72 9.82
C GLY A 132 -7.75 12.95 10.59
N VAL A 133 -7.32 13.48 11.74
CA VAL A 133 -6.43 12.74 12.64
C VAL A 133 -7.13 11.51 13.19
N THR A 134 -8.32 11.66 13.77
CA THR A 134 -9.06 10.57 14.43
C THR A 134 -9.66 9.56 13.44
N PHE A 135 -9.82 9.94 12.17
CA PHE A 135 -10.27 9.08 11.08
C PHE A 135 -9.17 8.13 10.59
N VAL A 136 -7.93 8.62 10.43
CA VAL A 136 -6.80 7.80 9.92
C VAL A 136 -6.08 7.01 11.03
N LEU A 137 -6.11 7.49 12.29
CA LEU A 137 -5.49 6.81 13.43
C LEU A 137 -5.85 5.31 13.61
N PRO A 138 -7.13 4.89 13.51
CA PRO A 138 -7.51 3.50 13.70
C PRO A 138 -7.15 2.60 12.51
N ILE A 139 -6.72 3.18 11.39
CA ILE A 139 -6.40 2.39 10.19
C ILE A 139 -4.99 1.82 10.32
N GLY A 140 -4.85 0.52 10.06
CA GLY A 140 -3.59 -0.21 10.13
C GLY A 140 -2.65 0.13 8.97
N GLY A 141 -1.34 0.07 9.21
CA GLY A 141 -0.27 0.47 8.29
C GLY A 141 -0.36 -0.15 6.89
N ALA A 142 -0.86 -1.37 6.81
CA ALA A 142 -1.00 -2.10 5.55
C ALA A 142 -2.22 -1.66 4.70
N ASP A 143 -3.25 -1.09 5.32
CA ASP A 143 -4.39 -0.52 4.60
C ASP A 143 -4.17 0.97 4.25
N ILE A 144 -3.08 1.58 4.74
CA ILE A 144 -2.73 2.99 4.47
C ILE A 144 -2.65 3.32 2.98
N PRO A 145 -2.12 2.47 2.06
CA PRO A 145 -2.16 2.79 0.63
C PRO A 145 -3.57 3.04 0.08
N VAL A 146 -4.58 2.31 0.57
CA VAL A 146 -5.98 2.52 0.20
C VAL A 146 -6.47 3.86 0.74
N VAL A 147 -6.10 4.20 1.98
CA VAL A 147 -6.43 5.51 2.59
C VAL A 147 -5.78 6.65 1.83
N VAL A 148 -4.51 6.54 1.43
CA VAL A 148 -3.82 7.56 0.63
C VAL A 148 -4.53 7.78 -0.70
N SER A 149 -4.98 6.70 -1.36
CA SER A 149 -5.78 6.79 -2.59
C SER A 149 -7.15 7.47 -2.34
N LEU A 150 -7.81 7.14 -1.22
CA LEU A 150 -9.08 7.76 -0.85
C LEU A 150 -8.92 9.27 -0.62
N LEU A 151 -7.90 9.65 0.15
CA LEU A 151 -7.55 11.03 0.43
C LEU A 151 -7.12 11.78 -0.85
N ASN A 152 -6.53 11.11 -1.83
CA ASN A 152 -6.26 11.71 -3.14
C ASN A 152 -7.55 12.03 -3.91
N GLY A 153 -8.55 11.13 -3.85
CA GLY A 153 -9.90 11.42 -4.34
C GLY A 153 -10.53 12.63 -3.63
N CYS A 154 -10.35 12.74 -2.31
CA CYS A 154 -10.80 13.89 -1.53
C CYS A 154 -10.13 15.21 -1.95
N THR A 155 -8.82 15.23 -2.19
CA THR A 155 -8.14 16.44 -2.71
C THR A 155 -8.70 16.86 -4.07
N GLY A 156 -8.96 15.90 -4.97
CA GLY A 156 -9.60 16.21 -6.26
C GLY A 156 -10.96 16.88 -6.07
N MET A 157 -11.80 16.34 -5.17
CA MET A 157 -13.09 16.95 -4.82
C MET A 157 -12.92 18.35 -4.21
N ALA A 158 -11.97 18.57 -3.29
CA ALA A 158 -11.69 19.88 -2.72
C ALA A 158 -11.27 20.90 -3.80
N VAL A 159 -10.34 20.53 -4.69
CA VAL A 159 -9.91 21.38 -5.81
C VAL A 159 -11.07 21.73 -6.75
N ALA A 160 -11.99 20.80 -6.98
CA ALA A 160 -13.20 21.08 -7.76
C ALA A 160 -14.11 22.08 -7.05
N MET A 161 -14.29 21.97 -5.73
CA MET A 161 -15.05 22.94 -4.92
C MET A 161 -14.38 24.32 -4.91
N ALA A 162 -13.06 24.40 -4.76
CA ALA A 162 -12.30 25.64 -4.90
C ALA A 162 -12.50 26.27 -6.29
N GLY A 163 -12.54 25.43 -7.34
CA GLY A 163 -12.88 25.85 -8.70
C GLY A 163 -14.29 26.43 -8.83
N LEU A 164 -15.28 25.87 -8.13
CA LEU A 164 -16.64 26.41 -8.07
C LEU A 164 -16.69 27.76 -7.34
N LEU A 165 -15.95 27.91 -6.23
CA LEU A 165 -15.83 29.20 -5.51
C LEU A 165 -15.25 30.30 -6.40
N LEU A 166 -14.20 29.97 -7.14
CA LEU A 166 -13.47 30.91 -7.99
C LEU A 166 -14.06 31.05 -9.40
N SER A 167 -15.14 30.33 -9.71
CA SER A 167 -15.70 30.24 -11.07
C SER A 167 -14.64 29.87 -12.13
N ASN A 168 -13.70 28.98 -11.78
CA ASN A 168 -12.57 28.58 -12.61
C ASN A 168 -12.78 27.17 -13.18
N THR A 169 -13.12 27.11 -14.47
CA THR A 169 -13.37 25.85 -15.20
C THR A 169 -12.18 24.89 -15.18
N VAL A 170 -10.94 25.37 -15.18
CA VAL A 170 -9.74 24.52 -15.14
C VAL A 170 -9.64 23.77 -13.82
N LEU A 171 -9.89 24.44 -12.69
CA LEU A 171 -9.88 23.81 -11.37
C LEU A 171 -11.06 22.83 -11.22
N ILE A 172 -12.24 23.19 -11.71
CA ILE A 172 -13.42 22.31 -11.70
C ILE A 172 -13.13 21.02 -12.46
N THR A 173 -12.64 21.15 -13.69
CA THR A 173 -12.37 20.00 -14.58
C THR A 173 -11.22 19.13 -14.07
N ALA A 174 -10.09 19.73 -13.69
CA ALA A 174 -8.95 18.98 -13.16
C ALA A 174 -9.29 18.29 -11.82
N GLY A 175 -9.96 19.00 -10.91
CA GLY A 175 -10.39 18.47 -9.63
C GLY A 175 -11.37 17.31 -9.77
N ALA A 176 -12.39 17.47 -10.62
CA ALA A 176 -13.37 16.40 -10.87
C ALA A 176 -12.72 15.14 -11.47
N LEU A 177 -11.77 15.30 -12.40
CA LEU A 177 -11.04 14.19 -13.00
C LEU A 177 -10.20 13.42 -11.96
N VAL A 178 -9.47 14.15 -11.10
CA VAL A 178 -8.66 13.56 -10.02
C VAL A 178 -9.55 12.91 -8.95
N GLY A 179 -10.67 13.53 -8.60
CA GLY A 179 -11.63 12.99 -7.64
C GLY A 179 -12.25 11.68 -8.12
N ALA A 180 -12.69 11.63 -9.38
CA ALA A 180 -13.24 10.43 -10.00
C ALA A 180 -12.18 9.32 -10.12
N SER A 181 -10.96 9.63 -10.59
CA SER A 181 -9.91 8.62 -10.72
C SER A 181 -9.46 8.07 -9.37
N GLY A 182 -9.34 8.93 -8.35
CA GLY A 182 -8.96 8.54 -6.99
C GLY A 182 -9.99 7.62 -6.34
N THR A 183 -11.29 7.92 -6.48
CA THR A 183 -12.36 7.08 -5.93
C THR A 183 -12.42 5.71 -6.61
N ILE A 184 -12.28 5.65 -7.94
CA ILE A 184 -12.21 4.39 -8.69
C ILE A 184 -10.98 3.57 -8.27
N LEU A 185 -9.80 4.20 -8.22
CA LEU A 185 -8.56 3.53 -7.82
C LEU A 185 -8.70 2.94 -6.41
N THR A 186 -9.29 3.70 -5.48
CA THR A 186 -9.52 3.24 -4.11
C THR A 186 -10.40 1.99 -4.08
N ALA A 187 -11.48 1.94 -4.87
CA ALA A 187 -12.35 0.78 -4.96
C ALA A 187 -11.64 -0.44 -5.56
N LEU A 188 -10.81 -0.24 -6.58
CA LEU A 188 -10.01 -1.31 -7.18
C LEU A 188 -8.97 -1.85 -6.22
N MET A 189 -8.28 -0.99 -5.46
CA MET A 189 -7.30 -1.41 -4.45
C MET A 189 -7.97 -2.19 -3.31
N ALA A 190 -9.11 -1.70 -2.80
CA ALA A 190 -9.87 -2.39 -1.75
C ALA A 190 -10.34 -3.79 -2.21
N LYS A 191 -10.88 -3.88 -3.44
CA LYS A 191 -11.29 -5.16 -4.04
C LYS A 191 -10.11 -6.11 -4.23
N ALA A 192 -8.97 -5.61 -4.68
CA ALA A 192 -7.76 -6.41 -4.85
C ALA A 192 -7.24 -6.97 -3.51
N MET A 193 -7.45 -6.23 -2.42
CA MET A 193 -7.15 -6.66 -1.04
C MET A 193 -8.26 -7.52 -0.41
N ASN A 194 -9.34 -7.82 -1.15
CA ASN A 194 -10.52 -8.54 -0.66
C ASN A 194 -11.07 -7.99 0.66
N ARG A 195 -11.01 -6.67 0.81
CA ARG A 195 -11.58 -5.93 1.93
C ARG A 195 -12.58 -4.92 1.39
N SER A 196 -13.73 -4.82 2.03
CA SER A 196 -14.69 -3.76 1.69
C SER A 196 -14.13 -2.40 2.14
N LEU A 197 -14.41 -1.35 1.38
CA LEU A 197 -14.12 0.04 1.76
C LEU A 197 -14.66 0.35 3.16
N GLY A 198 -15.85 -0.16 3.49
CA GLY A 198 -16.46 -0.03 4.81
C GLY A 198 -15.60 -0.64 5.92
N ASN A 199 -15.05 -1.84 5.72
CA ASN A 199 -14.19 -2.49 6.72
C ASN A 199 -12.83 -1.79 6.90
N ILE A 200 -12.30 -1.21 5.83
CA ILE A 200 -11.05 -0.44 5.86
C ILE A 200 -11.26 0.88 6.61
N ILE A 201 -12.32 1.63 6.25
CA ILE A 201 -12.67 2.91 6.87
C ILE A 201 -13.11 2.73 8.32
N ALA A 202 -13.81 1.63 8.63
CA ALA A 202 -14.17 1.26 9.99
C ALA A 202 -12.97 0.76 10.82
N GLY A 203 -11.73 0.79 10.29
CA GLY A 203 -10.49 0.72 11.08
C GLY A 203 -10.45 -0.45 12.07
N GLY A 204 -10.64 -1.68 11.59
CA GLY A 204 -10.59 -2.87 12.45
C GLY A 204 -11.78 -3.02 13.42
N PHE A 205 -12.75 -2.11 13.39
CA PHE A 205 -13.94 -2.19 14.24
C PHE A 205 -15.11 -2.96 13.59
N GLY A 206 -14.84 -3.77 12.57
CA GLY A 206 -15.77 -4.67 11.88
C GLY A 206 -15.49 -6.16 12.10
N SER A 207 -14.42 -6.53 12.81
CA SER A 207 -14.31 -7.85 13.43
C SER A 207 -15.03 -7.82 14.78
N GLY A 208 -16.33 -7.56 14.75
CA GLY A 208 -17.17 -7.91 15.91
C GLY A 208 -17.10 -9.42 16.05
N ASP A 209 -16.64 -9.92 17.20
CA ASP A 209 -16.82 -11.29 17.69
C ASP A 209 -16.84 -12.40 16.64
N GLN A 210 -15.98 -12.32 15.62
CA GLN A 210 -15.48 -13.55 15.03
C GLN A 210 -14.42 -14.00 16.01
N THR A 211 -14.87 -14.78 16.99
CA THR A 211 -14.08 -15.85 17.59
C THR A 211 -13.04 -16.24 16.57
N ALA A 212 -11.76 -16.00 16.91
CA ALA A 212 -10.68 -16.67 16.23
C ALA A 212 -11.15 -18.12 16.08
N PRO A 213 -11.34 -18.63 14.84
CA PRO A 213 -11.57 -20.05 14.71
C PRO A 213 -10.42 -20.69 15.48
N PRO A 214 -10.72 -21.66 16.37
CA PRO A 214 -9.67 -22.30 17.16
C PRO A 214 -8.56 -22.60 16.17
N SER A 215 -7.37 -22.05 16.45
CA SER A 215 -6.13 -22.45 15.80
C SER A 215 -6.26 -23.94 15.61
N VAL A 216 -6.39 -24.39 14.36
CA VAL A 216 -6.45 -25.82 14.07
C VAL A 216 -5.07 -26.31 14.49
N THR A 217 -5.00 -26.74 15.74
CA THR A 217 -3.88 -27.37 16.43
C THR A 217 -3.80 -28.82 15.95
N GLY A 218 -3.86 -28.97 14.62
CA GLY A 218 -4.01 -30.22 13.90
C GLY A 218 -3.49 -30.15 12.48
N ALA A 219 -2.62 -29.19 12.16
CA ALA A 219 -1.58 -29.45 11.18
C ALA A 219 -0.32 -29.80 11.98
N ASP A 220 -0.18 -31.09 12.23
CA ASP A 220 1.09 -31.70 12.64
C ASP A 220 2.24 -31.00 11.91
N SER A 221 3.33 -30.78 12.65
CA SER A 221 4.66 -30.38 12.18
C SER A 221 4.97 -30.94 10.78
N CYS A 222 4.55 -30.23 9.75
CA CYS A 222 4.83 -30.62 8.39
C CYS A 222 6.23 -30.12 8.11
N ALA A 223 7.15 -31.06 7.88
CA ALA A 223 8.57 -30.77 7.76
C ALA A 223 8.81 -29.78 6.61
N VAL A 224 9.09 -28.53 6.98
CA VAL A 224 9.51 -27.50 6.02
C VAL A 224 10.84 -27.93 5.44
N GLN A 225 10.91 -28.08 4.12
CA GLN A 225 12.16 -28.40 3.44
C GLN A 225 12.96 -27.12 3.26
N SER A 226 13.90 -26.89 4.17
CA SER A 226 14.91 -25.84 3.99
C SER A 226 16.00 -26.37 3.06
N VAL A 227 16.35 -25.60 2.04
CA VAL A 227 17.38 -25.97 1.06
C VAL A 227 18.37 -24.82 0.94
N THR A 228 19.63 -25.13 0.65
CA THR A 228 20.68 -24.12 0.51
C THR A 228 20.53 -23.35 -0.81
N ALA A 229 21.14 -22.17 -0.90
CA ALA A 229 21.06 -21.37 -2.14
C ALA A 229 21.72 -22.09 -3.34
N ASP A 230 22.78 -22.86 -3.09
CA ASP A 230 23.52 -23.58 -4.14
C ASP A 230 22.67 -24.73 -4.71
N ASP A 231 21.97 -25.45 -3.84
CA ASP A 231 21.05 -26.52 -4.25
C ASP A 231 19.82 -25.96 -4.99
N VAL A 232 19.34 -24.77 -4.58
CA VAL A 232 18.24 -24.08 -5.26
C VAL A 232 18.66 -23.58 -6.64
N ALA A 233 19.90 -23.13 -6.82
CA ALA A 233 20.37 -22.60 -8.10
C ALA A 233 20.32 -23.63 -9.25
N LEU A 234 20.42 -24.93 -8.93
CA LEU A 234 20.30 -26.02 -9.90
C LEU A 234 18.88 -26.12 -10.49
N GLN A 235 17.84 -25.83 -9.73
CA GLN A 235 16.45 -26.04 -10.18
C GLN A 235 16.07 -25.08 -11.32
N PRO A 236 16.23 -23.74 -11.21
CA PRO A 236 16.01 -22.83 -12.33
C PRO A 236 16.99 -23.08 -13.48
N ALA A 237 18.23 -23.51 -13.21
CA ALA A 237 19.25 -23.68 -14.25
C ALA A 237 18.94 -24.78 -15.27
N TYR A 238 18.11 -25.77 -14.89
CA TYR A 238 17.65 -26.85 -15.77
C TYR A 238 16.16 -26.75 -16.14
N ALA A 239 15.48 -25.67 -15.74
CA ALA A 239 14.08 -25.43 -16.09
C ALA A 239 13.95 -24.95 -17.54
N GLY A 240 12.87 -25.30 -18.23
CA GLY A 240 12.50 -24.68 -19.50
C GLY A 240 11.76 -23.35 -19.31
N SER A 241 11.06 -23.22 -18.19
CA SER A 241 10.23 -22.07 -17.85
C SER A 241 10.26 -21.72 -16.37
N VAL A 242 10.45 -20.44 -16.07
CA VAL A 242 10.49 -19.89 -14.70
C VAL A 242 9.52 -18.74 -14.57
N ILE A 243 8.57 -18.83 -13.64
CA ILE A 243 7.71 -17.71 -13.26
C ILE A 243 8.18 -17.15 -11.93
N VAL A 244 8.54 -15.86 -11.92
CA VAL A 244 8.93 -15.14 -10.73
C VAL A 244 7.71 -14.44 -10.14
N VAL A 245 7.47 -14.64 -8.85
CA VAL A 245 6.40 -13.97 -8.09
C VAL A 245 7.04 -12.99 -7.11
N PRO A 246 7.19 -11.70 -7.49
CA PRO A 246 7.72 -10.69 -6.60
C PRO A 246 6.71 -10.32 -5.50
N GLY A 247 7.19 -10.16 -4.27
CA GLY A 247 6.40 -9.68 -3.14
C GLY A 247 6.99 -8.46 -2.46
N TYR A 248 6.33 -7.99 -1.41
CA TYR A 248 6.78 -6.82 -0.64
C TYR A 248 8.18 -7.00 -0.05
N GLY A 249 8.54 -8.22 0.36
CA GLY A 249 9.85 -8.54 0.92
C GLY A 249 11.02 -8.25 -0.04
N LEU A 250 10.81 -8.41 -1.36
CA LEU A 250 11.80 -8.07 -2.39
C LEU A 250 12.12 -6.56 -2.35
N ALA A 251 11.08 -5.74 -2.29
CA ALA A 251 11.21 -4.28 -2.28
C ALA A 251 11.80 -3.77 -0.95
N ALA A 252 11.38 -4.36 0.17
CA ALA A 252 11.92 -4.04 1.49
C ALA A 252 13.41 -4.40 1.62
N ALA A 253 13.85 -5.46 0.95
CA ALA A 253 15.26 -5.87 0.89
C ALA A 253 16.07 -5.16 -0.20
N ARG A 254 15.43 -4.31 -1.02
CA ARG A 254 16.05 -3.63 -2.18
C ARG A 254 16.74 -4.59 -3.15
N ALA A 255 16.22 -5.80 -3.30
CA ALA A 255 16.83 -6.86 -4.10
C ALA A 255 16.29 -6.92 -5.56
N GLN A 256 15.76 -5.79 -6.08
CA GLN A 256 15.15 -5.80 -7.41
C GLN A 256 16.18 -5.92 -8.53
N SER A 257 17.35 -5.30 -8.37
CA SER A 257 18.47 -5.40 -9.33
C SER A 257 18.96 -6.83 -9.46
N GLU A 258 19.17 -7.51 -8.33
CA GLU A 258 19.70 -8.86 -8.28
C GLU A 258 18.72 -9.88 -8.84
N LEU A 259 17.41 -9.62 -8.71
CA LEU A 259 16.38 -10.44 -9.35
C LEU A 259 16.38 -10.26 -10.88
N VAL A 260 16.65 -9.04 -11.37
CA VAL A 260 16.80 -8.77 -12.81
C VAL A 260 18.06 -9.43 -13.34
N ASP A 261 19.20 -9.29 -12.65
CA ASP A 261 20.46 -9.94 -13.03
C ASP A 261 20.33 -11.47 -13.10
N LEU A 262 19.59 -12.06 -12.15
CA LEU A 262 19.26 -13.48 -12.16
C LEU A 262 18.40 -13.85 -13.36
N ALA A 263 17.36 -13.08 -13.66
CA ALA A 263 16.50 -13.32 -14.81
C ALA A 263 17.25 -13.20 -16.14
N ASP A 264 18.09 -12.19 -16.30
CA ASP A 264 18.93 -12.00 -17.49
C ASP A 264 19.90 -13.17 -17.67
N THR A 265 20.47 -13.68 -16.57
CA THR A 265 21.33 -14.88 -16.60
C THR A 265 20.57 -16.12 -17.06
N LEU A 266 19.31 -16.28 -16.65
CA LEU A 266 18.46 -17.40 -17.07
C LEU A 266 18.03 -17.25 -18.55
N ILE A 267 17.64 -16.05 -18.96
CA ILE A 267 17.28 -15.73 -20.35
C ILE A 267 18.47 -15.99 -21.29
N ALA A 268 19.69 -15.61 -20.89
CA ALA A 268 20.91 -15.88 -21.65
C ALA A 268 21.19 -17.38 -21.86
N ARG A 269 20.64 -18.25 -20.99
CA ARG A 269 20.70 -19.71 -21.12
C ARG A 269 19.55 -20.30 -21.95
N GLY A 270 18.69 -19.45 -22.52
CA GLY A 270 17.53 -19.87 -23.32
C GLY A 270 16.29 -20.25 -22.49
N ILE A 271 16.26 -19.90 -21.22
CA ILE A 271 15.15 -20.21 -20.31
C ILE A 271 14.09 -19.13 -20.42
N THR A 272 12.81 -19.52 -20.50
CA THR A 272 11.71 -18.55 -20.56
C THR A 272 11.41 -18.01 -19.18
N VAL A 273 11.65 -16.72 -18.93
CA VAL A 273 11.36 -16.06 -17.65
C VAL A 273 10.17 -15.13 -17.79
N SER A 274 9.21 -15.24 -16.88
CA SER A 274 8.05 -14.34 -16.81
C SER A 274 7.78 -13.91 -15.37
N TYR A 275 7.18 -12.73 -15.21
CA TYR A 275 6.90 -12.13 -13.91
C TYR A 275 5.39 -12.10 -13.67
N ALA A 276 4.94 -12.79 -12.63
CA ALA A 276 3.54 -12.80 -12.24
C ALA A 276 3.27 -11.68 -11.24
N ILE A 277 2.62 -10.60 -11.70
CA ILE A 277 2.35 -9.43 -10.86
C ILE A 277 0.96 -9.57 -10.23
N HIS A 278 0.94 -9.70 -8.90
CA HIS A 278 -0.31 -9.59 -8.15
C HIS A 278 -0.69 -8.11 -7.99
N PRO A 279 -1.96 -7.71 -8.17
CA PRO A 279 -2.39 -6.30 -8.10
C PRO A 279 -2.09 -5.60 -6.76
N VAL A 280 -1.85 -6.38 -5.70
CA VAL A 280 -1.50 -5.89 -4.35
C VAL A 280 -0.02 -6.17 -4.00
N ALA A 281 0.68 -7.01 -4.76
CA ALA A 281 2.09 -7.30 -4.45
C ALA A 281 3.01 -6.14 -4.90
N GLY A 282 4.10 -5.98 -4.15
CA GLY A 282 4.96 -4.81 -4.16
C GLY A 282 5.64 -4.44 -5.47
N ARG A 283 6.25 -3.26 -5.42
CA ARG A 283 6.84 -2.50 -6.53
C ARG A 283 8.01 -3.24 -7.19
N MET A 284 7.77 -3.72 -8.40
CA MET A 284 8.82 -4.21 -9.28
C MET A 284 9.52 -3.04 -10.01
N SER A 285 10.79 -3.21 -10.40
CA SER A 285 11.57 -2.20 -11.11
C SER A 285 10.98 -1.92 -12.49
N GLY A 286 10.97 -0.65 -12.92
CA GLY A 286 10.57 -0.24 -14.26
C GLY A 286 11.57 -0.64 -15.37
N HIS A 287 12.63 -1.39 -15.04
CA HIS A 287 13.61 -1.89 -16.01
C HIS A 287 13.22 -3.23 -16.66
N VAL A 288 12.16 -3.90 -16.17
CA VAL A 288 11.71 -5.17 -16.76
C VAL A 288 10.80 -4.90 -17.96
N PRO A 289 11.02 -5.57 -19.12
CA PRO A 289 10.14 -5.43 -20.27
C PRO A 289 8.70 -5.81 -19.94
N TYR A 290 7.74 -4.96 -20.34
CA TYR A 290 6.32 -5.19 -20.10
C TYR A 290 5.81 -6.51 -20.70
N GLU A 291 6.43 -6.99 -21.76
CA GLU A 291 6.07 -8.28 -22.39
C GLU A 291 6.33 -9.48 -21.47
N GLN A 292 7.26 -9.36 -20.53
CA GLN A 292 7.54 -10.40 -19.54
C GLN A 292 6.61 -10.30 -18.33
N MET A 293 5.82 -9.23 -18.21
CA MET A 293 4.90 -9.02 -17.10
C MET A 293 3.54 -9.64 -17.41
N LEU A 294 3.21 -10.70 -16.67
CA LEU A 294 1.93 -11.35 -16.71
C LEU A 294 1.02 -10.75 -15.63
N ASP A 295 -0.19 -10.37 -16.03
CA ASP A 295 -1.25 -10.09 -15.07
C ASP A 295 -1.63 -11.37 -14.30
N ARG A 296 -2.41 -11.22 -13.24
CA ARG A 296 -2.84 -12.35 -12.40
C ARG A 296 -3.52 -13.46 -13.21
N ASP A 297 -4.38 -13.11 -14.15
CA ASP A 297 -5.22 -14.10 -14.85
C ASP A 297 -4.41 -14.87 -15.90
N ALA A 298 -3.50 -14.19 -16.60
CA ALA A 298 -2.53 -14.79 -17.50
C ALA A 298 -1.53 -15.66 -16.73
N ALA A 299 -0.98 -15.17 -15.61
CA ALA A 299 -0.08 -15.93 -14.76
C ALA A 299 -0.75 -17.21 -14.23
N ASN A 300 -2.01 -17.14 -13.79
CA ASN A 300 -2.77 -18.30 -13.30
C ASN A 300 -3.05 -19.37 -14.37
N ARG A 301 -3.08 -18.99 -15.65
CA ARG A 301 -3.13 -19.93 -16.77
C ARG A 301 -1.75 -20.54 -17.05
N ALA A 302 -0.68 -19.77 -16.90
CA ALA A 302 0.69 -20.18 -17.20
C ALA A 302 1.29 -21.13 -16.14
N PHE A 303 0.93 -21.00 -14.85
CA PHE A 303 1.54 -21.81 -13.77
C PHE A 303 1.43 -23.32 -14.00
N GLY A 304 0.35 -23.81 -14.62
CA GLY A 304 0.19 -25.26 -14.88
C GLY A 304 1.18 -25.84 -15.90
N HIS A 305 1.87 -25.00 -16.65
CA HIS A 305 2.88 -25.38 -17.64
C HIS A 305 4.27 -24.85 -17.28
N THR A 306 4.46 -24.37 -16.04
CA THR A 306 5.72 -23.79 -15.58
C THR A 306 6.50 -24.80 -14.74
N ASP A 307 7.79 -24.94 -15.02
CA ASP A 307 8.65 -25.89 -14.30
C ASP A 307 8.97 -25.38 -12.89
N VAL A 308 9.33 -24.10 -12.77
CA VAL A 308 9.73 -23.48 -11.49
C VAL A 308 8.99 -22.17 -11.24
N ALA A 309 8.31 -22.07 -10.09
CA ALA A 309 7.81 -20.82 -9.54
C ALA A 309 8.74 -20.30 -8.46
N LEU A 310 9.38 -19.15 -8.71
CA LEU A 310 10.28 -18.48 -7.77
C LEU A 310 9.53 -17.37 -7.03
N VAL A 311 9.08 -17.65 -5.81
CA VAL A 311 8.36 -16.70 -4.95
C VAL A 311 9.35 -15.93 -4.08
N VAL A 312 9.51 -14.63 -4.34
CA VAL A 312 10.51 -13.80 -3.64
C VAL A 312 9.83 -12.76 -2.77
N GLY A 313 9.86 -12.98 -1.44
CA GLY A 313 9.30 -12.04 -0.47
C GLY A 313 7.77 -11.87 -0.55
N ALA A 314 7.06 -12.83 -1.15
CA ALA A 314 5.60 -12.89 -1.19
C ALA A 314 5.09 -13.97 -0.23
N ASN A 315 3.98 -13.69 0.47
CA ASN A 315 3.36 -14.66 1.38
C ASN A 315 1.86 -14.79 1.10
N ASP A 316 1.06 -13.78 1.45
CA ASP A 316 -0.39 -13.88 1.37
C ASP A 316 -0.90 -14.00 -0.08
N VAL A 317 -0.26 -13.30 -1.02
CA VAL A 317 -0.65 -13.30 -2.44
C VAL A 317 -0.47 -14.64 -3.14
N VAL A 318 0.25 -15.58 -2.53
CA VAL A 318 0.41 -16.96 -3.00
C VAL A 318 -0.23 -17.98 -2.04
N ASN A 319 -0.95 -17.53 -1.01
CA ASN A 319 -1.45 -18.39 0.06
C ASN A 319 -2.71 -19.17 -0.39
N PRO A 320 -2.65 -20.51 -0.53
CA PRO A 320 -3.80 -21.32 -0.96
C PRO A 320 -4.99 -21.26 0.01
N ALA A 321 -4.78 -20.85 1.27
CA ALA A 321 -5.84 -20.69 2.26
C ALA A 321 -6.94 -19.73 1.79
N ALA A 322 -6.65 -18.80 0.88
CA ALA A 322 -7.63 -17.89 0.29
C ALA A 322 -8.76 -18.60 -0.48
N ARG A 323 -8.58 -19.86 -0.88
CA ARG A 323 -9.61 -20.69 -1.52
C ARG A 323 -10.44 -21.52 -0.53
N THR A 324 -10.03 -21.58 0.74
CA THR A 324 -10.68 -22.40 1.77
C THR A 324 -11.69 -21.57 2.56
N PRO A 325 -12.99 -21.91 2.53
CA PRO A 325 -14.01 -21.22 3.32
C PRO A 325 -13.65 -21.20 4.81
N GLY A 326 -13.77 -20.03 5.45
CA GLY A 326 -13.45 -19.84 6.88
C GLY A 326 -12.03 -19.36 7.17
N SER A 327 -11.16 -19.20 6.17
CA SER A 327 -9.85 -18.55 6.38
C SER A 327 -9.98 -17.02 6.42
N ALA A 328 -9.07 -16.35 7.14
CA ALA A 328 -9.05 -14.89 7.24
C ALA A 328 -8.82 -14.16 5.90
N VAL A 329 -8.31 -14.89 4.89
CA VAL A 329 -8.04 -14.40 3.53
C VAL A 329 -8.98 -14.99 2.49
N TYR A 330 -10.07 -15.63 2.91
CA TYR A 330 -11.00 -16.31 2.00
C TYR A 330 -11.59 -15.34 0.96
N GLY A 331 -11.50 -15.71 -0.32
CA GLY A 331 -11.96 -14.89 -1.45
C GLY A 331 -10.91 -13.93 -2.01
N MET A 332 -9.73 -13.84 -1.38
CA MET A 332 -8.65 -13.01 -1.92
C MET A 332 -8.19 -13.55 -3.27
N PRO A 333 -8.06 -12.70 -4.31
CA PRO A 333 -7.40 -13.12 -5.53
C PRO A 333 -5.98 -13.55 -5.17
N ILE A 334 -5.56 -14.74 -5.57
CA ILE A 334 -4.19 -15.22 -5.35
C ILE A 334 -3.56 -15.64 -6.67
N LEU A 335 -2.23 -15.71 -6.67
CA LEU A 335 -1.46 -16.39 -7.69
C LEU A 335 -1.37 -17.87 -7.34
N ASP A 336 -1.79 -18.73 -8.26
CA ASP A 336 -1.80 -20.18 -8.09
C ASP A 336 -0.39 -20.77 -8.30
N ALA A 337 0.63 -20.21 -7.63
CA ALA A 337 2.01 -20.66 -7.69
C ALA A 337 2.14 -22.15 -7.32
N HIS A 338 1.24 -22.65 -6.48
CA HIS A 338 1.12 -24.07 -6.11
C HIS A 338 0.84 -25.02 -7.29
N ARG A 339 0.52 -24.52 -8.49
CA ARG A 339 0.28 -25.33 -9.70
C ARG A 339 1.54 -25.53 -10.55
N ALA A 340 2.63 -24.82 -10.26
CA ALA A 340 3.91 -25.03 -10.93
C ALA A 340 4.54 -26.36 -10.51
N GLY A 341 5.47 -26.87 -11.33
CA GLY A 341 6.17 -28.13 -11.04
C GLY A 341 6.93 -28.09 -9.71
N THR A 342 7.72 -27.04 -9.51
CA THR A 342 8.53 -26.79 -8.31
C THR A 342 8.26 -25.37 -7.82
N VAL A 343 8.16 -25.17 -6.49
CA VAL A 343 7.92 -23.83 -5.89
C VAL A 343 9.01 -23.49 -4.90
N ILE A 344 9.86 -22.52 -5.24
CA ILE A 344 10.90 -22.02 -4.34
C ILE A 344 10.40 -20.77 -3.65
N VAL A 345 10.47 -20.72 -2.32
CA VAL A 345 10.02 -19.56 -1.53
C VAL A 345 11.21 -18.93 -0.82
N VAL A 346 11.56 -17.70 -1.19
CA VAL A 346 12.65 -16.94 -0.59
C VAL A 346 12.09 -15.99 0.47
N LYS A 347 12.38 -16.26 1.74
CA LYS A 347 11.97 -15.43 2.89
C LYS A 347 12.97 -15.49 4.05
N ARG A 348 12.99 -14.42 4.87
CA ARG A 348 13.93 -14.29 6.00
C ARG A 348 13.67 -15.24 7.16
N SER A 349 12.42 -15.64 7.35
CA SER A 349 11.99 -16.54 8.44
C SER A 349 10.66 -17.18 8.09
N MET A 350 10.20 -18.13 8.91
CA MET A 350 8.85 -18.69 8.82
C MET A 350 7.74 -17.75 9.34
N GLY A 351 8.06 -16.48 9.61
CA GLY A 351 7.08 -15.50 10.08
C GLY A 351 5.92 -15.28 9.11
N HIS A 352 4.82 -14.77 9.66
CA HIS A 352 3.58 -14.56 8.94
C HIS A 352 3.63 -13.35 8.00
N GLY A 353 2.65 -13.31 7.09
CA GLY A 353 2.42 -12.21 6.16
C GLY A 353 1.55 -11.12 6.78
N TYR A 354 0.84 -10.38 5.94
CA TYR A 354 -0.07 -9.33 6.38
C TYR A 354 -1.28 -9.89 7.14
N ALA A 355 -1.83 -11.02 6.69
CA ALA A 355 -3.00 -11.64 7.30
C ALA A 355 -2.71 -12.38 8.62
N ASP A 356 -1.45 -12.40 9.07
CA ASP A 356 -1.00 -13.08 10.30
C ASP A 356 -1.45 -14.55 10.38
N ILE A 357 -1.47 -15.22 9.23
CA ILE A 357 -1.80 -16.64 9.09
C ILE A 357 -0.61 -17.41 8.54
N ASP A 358 -0.57 -18.69 8.88
CA ASP A 358 0.33 -19.63 8.24
C ASP A 358 -0.04 -19.84 6.78
N ASN A 359 0.99 -20.10 5.98
CA ASN A 359 0.84 -20.35 4.56
C ASN A 359 1.03 -21.85 4.27
N PRO A 360 -0.05 -22.58 3.93
CA PRO A 360 0.03 -23.98 3.53
C PRO A 360 0.96 -24.23 2.35
N LEU A 361 1.24 -23.22 1.52
CA LEU A 361 2.23 -23.34 0.45
C LEU A 361 3.60 -23.72 1.01
N CYS A 362 4.01 -23.17 2.15
CA CYS A 362 5.33 -23.40 2.75
C CYS A 362 5.39 -24.71 3.57
N THR A 363 4.25 -25.28 3.93
CA THR A 363 4.16 -26.46 4.81
C THR A 363 3.65 -27.71 4.07
N ALA A 364 3.08 -27.59 2.88
CA ALA A 364 2.61 -28.74 2.11
C ALA A 364 3.80 -29.64 1.68
N PRO A 365 3.76 -30.96 1.95
CA PRO A 365 4.79 -31.88 1.52
C PRO A 365 4.66 -32.08 0.01
N ARG A 366 5.52 -31.40 -0.75
CA ARG A 366 5.63 -31.54 -2.20
C ARG A 366 7.09 -31.57 -2.61
N PRO A 367 7.45 -32.28 -3.70
CA PRO A 367 8.78 -32.19 -4.25
C PRO A 367 9.07 -30.72 -4.61
N GLY A 368 10.07 -30.13 -3.95
CA GLY A 368 10.60 -28.83 -4.32
C GLY A 368 10.07 -27.60 -3.58
N CYS A 369 9.26 -27.74 -2.51
CA CYS A 369 8.92 -26.58 -1.68
C CYS A 369 10.09 -26.19 -0.77
N CYS A 370 11.01 -25.40 -1.32
CA CYS A 370 12.28 -25.07 -0.70
C CYS A 370 12.21 -23.68 -0.08
N SER A 371 12.32 -23.57 1.25
CA SER A 371 12.50 -22.27 1.90
C SER A 371 13.99 -21.96 2.09
N THR A 372 14.51 -20.95 1.41
CA THR A 372 15.88 -20.46 1.65
C THR A 372 15.85 -19.38 2.72
N THR A 373 16.18 -19.76 3.96
CA THR A 373 16.51 -18.80 5.02
C THR A 373 17.99 -18.44 4.94
N PRO A 374 18.37 -17.18 4.66
CA PRO A 374 19.77 -16.76 4.80
C PRO A 374 20.12 -16.75 6.29
N SER A 375 20.88 -17.75 6.75
CA SER A 375 21.38 -17.82 8.13
C SER A 375 22.38 -16.70 8.41
N PRO A 376 22.31 -16.00 9.55
CA PRO A 376 23.38 -15.10 9.97
C PRO A 376 24.63 -15.90 10.34
N PRO A 377 25.85 -15.47 9.97
CA PRO A 377 27.06 -16.18 10.36
C PRO A 377 27.27 -16.10 11.88
N SER A 378 27.43 -17.26 12.50
CA SER A 378 27.84 -17.42 13.89
C SER A 378 29.27 -16.89 14.12
N THR A 379 29.43 -16.30 15.30
CA THR A 379 30.56 -15.61 15.92
C THR A 379 31.98 -16.20 15.78
N THR A 380 32.98 -15.31 15.95
CA THR A 380 34.33 -15.52 16.55
C THR A 380 35.39 -16.35 15.81
N SER A 381 36.41 -15.68 15.22
CA SER A 381 37.85 -16.09 15.16
C SER A 381 38.66 -15.10 14.25
N PRO A 382 39.95 -14.78 14.54
CA PRO A 382 40.63 -13.61 13.98
C PRO A 382 41.20 -13.82 12.55
N ARG A 383 41.24 -12.74 11.78
CA ARG A 383 41.82 -12.69 10.42
C ARG A 383 43.33 -12.98 10.42
N PRO A 384 43.85 -13.84 9.53
CA PRO A 384 45.23 -13.79 9.09
C PRO A 384 45.39 -13.00 7.77
N PRO A 385 46.61 -12.61 7.38
CA PRO A 385 46.87 -11.48 6.50
C PRO A 385 46.74 -11.80 5.01
N ARG A 386 46.51 -10.74 4.23
CA ARG A 386 46.36 -10.75 2.78
C ARG A 386 47.67 -11.17 2.11
N HIS A 387 47.62 -12.19 1.26
CA HIS A 387 48.53 -12.32 0.14
C HIS A 387 47.77 -12.68 -1.15
N SER A 388 48.29 -12.09 -2.23
CA SER A 388 47.84 -12.09 -3.61
C SER A 388 47.94 -13.46 -4.27
N SER A 389 46.87 -13.89 -4.93
CA SER A 389 46.93 -14.53 -6.25
C SER A 389 45.56 -14.49 -6.90
N ALA A 390 45.53 -14.02 -8.16
CA ALA A 390 44.43 -14.17 -9.08
C ALA A 390 44.06 -15.65 -9.26
N ASP A 391 42.87 -15.89 -9.81
CA ASP A 391 42.29 -17.19 -10.15
C ASP A 391 41.56 -17.91 -9.00
N HIS A 392 40.38 -17.39 -8.64
CA HIS A 392 39.19 -18.12 -8.17
C HIS A 392 38.10 -17.10 -7.78
N GLU A 393 37.47 -16.46 -8.76
CA GLU A 393 36.31 -15.58 -8.55
C GLU A 393 35.16 -16.03 -9.46
N LEU A 394 34.75 -17.29 -9.28
CA LEU A 394 33.56 -17.88 -9.90
C LEU A 394 32.58 -18.20 -8.77
N ILE A 395 31.44 -17.49 -8.80
CA ILE A 395 30.21 -17.80 -8.06
C ILE A 395 30.29 -17.50 -6.56
N SER A 396 30.07 -16.22 -6.21
CA SER A 396 29.75 -15.77 -4.84
C SER A 396 28.23 -15.72 -4.68
N PRO A 397 27.65 -16.26 -3.59
CA PRO A 397 26.23 -16.14 -3.31
C PRO A 397 25.84 -14.67 -3.04
N LEU A 398 24.61 -14.32 -3.41
CA LEU A 398 23.94 -13.04 -3.16
C LEU A 398 24.29 -12.48 -1.76
N ARG A 399 25.24 -11.55 -1.72
CA ARG A 399 25.48 -10.72 -0.55
C ARG A 399 24.41 -9.63 -0.53
N ILE A 400 23.25 -9.96 0.02
CA ILE A 400 22.28 -8.96 0.47
C ILE A 400 22.98 -8.15 1.57
N ARG A 401 23.56 -6.99 1.19
CA ARG A 401 24.08 -6.00 2.14
C ARG A 401 22.92 -5.15 2.63
N ARG A 402 23.00 -4.85 3.94
CA ARG A 402 22.08 -4.08 4.78
C ARG A 402 21.41 -2.88 4.11
#